data_AF-A0A9E2I5B7-F1
#
_entry.id   AF-A0A9E2I5B7-F1
#
_cell.length_a   1.000
_cell.length_b   1.000
_cell.length_c   1.000
_cell.angle_alpha   90.00
_cell.angle_beta   90.00
_cell.angle_gamma   90.00
#
_symmetry.space_group_name_H-M   'P 1'
#
loop_
_entity.id
_entity.type
_entity.pdbx_description
1 polymer ?
#
loop_
_entity_poly.entity_id
_entity_poly.type
_entity_poly.pdbx_seq_one_letter_code
_entity_poly.pdbx_strand_id
1 'polypeptide(L)' 'MEWENLKYIGAGLAMLGTIGAGLGIGILGYGALQGIARNPDAAGDIQTNMILGIAFAEAVAIYCLVVALVMLFVG' A
#
# COMPACT_ATOMS: atom_id res chain seq x y z
N MET A 1 -28.87 -13.47 8.03
CA MET A 1 -28.51 -14.43 6.98
C MET A 1 -28.04 -13.73 5.70
N GLU A 2 -28.79 -12.77 5.13
CA GLU A 2 -28.35 -12.08 3.89
C GLU A 2 -27.22 -11.05 4.11
N TRP A 3 -27.32 -10.25 5.18
CA TRP A 3 -26.30 -9.26 5.56
C TRP A 3 -24.93 -9.89 5.88
N GLU A 4 -24.94 -11.14 6.36
CA GLU A 4 -23.76 -11.97 6.62
C GLU A 4 -22.98 -12.29 5.33
N ASN A 5 -23.67 -12.36 4.19
CA ASN A 5 -23.04 -12.66 2.91
C ASN A 5 -22.49 -11.38 2.26
N LEU A 6 -23.15 -10.25 2.50
CA LEU A 6 -22.73 -8.94 1.97
C LEU A 6 -21.40 -8.47 2.57
N LYS A 7 -21.09 -8.80 3.83
CA LYS A 7 -19.79 -8.45 4.43
C LYS A 7 -18.59 -9.06 3.69
N TYR A 8 -18.72 -10.26 3.12
CA TYR A 8 -17.62 -10.88 2.36
C TYR A 8 -17.34 -10.12 1.06
N ILE A 9 -18.40 -9.67 0.38
CA ILE A 9 -18.27 -8.83 -0.82
C ILE A 9 -17.70 -7.45 -0.44
N GLY A 10 -18.21 -6.85 0.64
CA GLY A 10 -17.72 -5.57 1.15
C GLY A 10 -16.23 -5.60 1.51
N ALA A 11 -15.79 -6.66 2.19
CA ALA A 11 -14.38 -6.86 2.53
C ALA A 11 -13.49 -6.98 1.28
N GLY A 12 -13.95 -7.71 0.25
CA GLY A 12 -13.25 -7.79 -1.04
C GLY A 12 -13.15 -6.43 -1.74
N LEU A 13 -14.23 -5.65 -1.74
CA LEU A 13 -14.26 -4.31 -2.34
C LEU A 13 -13.36 -3.32 -1.59
N ALA A 14 -13.30 -3.40 -0.26
CA ALA A 14 -12.42 -2.55 0.56
C ALA A 14 -10.94 -2.72 0.16
N MET A 15 -10.53 -3.94 -0.23
CA MET A 15 -9.15 -4.23 -0.63
C MET A 15 -8.76 -3.64 -1.99
N LEU A 16 -9.70 -3.20 -2.83
CA LEU A 16 -9.36 -2.55 -4.11
C LEU A 16 -8.57 -1.25 -3.91
N GLY A 17 -8.71 -0.59 -2.75
CA GLY A 17 -7.90 0.58 -2.41
C GLY A 17 -6.39 0.31 -2.33
N THR A 18 -5.98 -0.95 -2.13
CA THR A 18 -4.55 -1.34 -2.10
C THR A 18 -3.86 -1.22 -3.46
N ILE A 19 -4.62 -1.15 -4.56
CA ILE A 19 -4.06 -0.94 -5.91
C ILE A 19 -3.29 0.38 -5.97
N GLY A 20 -3.80 1.43 -5.34
CA GLY A 20 -3.13 2.73 -5.28
C GLY A 20 -1.80 2.67 -4.53
N ALA A 21 -1.76 1.92 -3.43
CA ALA A 21 -0.53 1.69 -2.67
C ALA A 21 0.50 0.90 -3.49
N GLY A 22 0.10 -0.21 -4.12
CA GLY A 22 0.98 -1.02 -4.96
C GLY A 22 1.58 -0.24 -6.13
N LEU A 23 0.77 0.59 -6.79
CA LEU A 23 1.25 1.50 -7.84
C LEU A 23 2.21 2.55 -7.29
N GLY A 24 1.88 3.17 -6.15
CA GLY A 24 2.74 4.15 -5.49
C GLY A 24 4.11 3.58 -5.13
N ILE A 25 4.15 2.37 -4.57
CA ILE A 25 5.39 1.65 -4.24
C ILE A 25 6.21 1.38 -5.50
N GLY A 26 5.56 0.92 -6.58
CA GLY A 26 6.24 0.68 -7.85
C GLY A 26 6.87 1.94 -8.44
N ILE A 27 6.16 3.07 -8.41
CA ILE A 27 6.67 4.37 -8.89
C ILE A 27 7.84 4.87 -8.04
N LEU A 28 7.72 4.77 -6.70
CA LEU A 28 8.79 5.16 -5.77
C LEU A 28 10.05 4.33 -5.98
N GLY A 29 9.89 3.01 -6.08
CA GLY A 29 11.00 2.08 -6.35
C GLY A 29 11.68 2.38 -7.69
N TYR A 30 10.90 2.57 -8.75
CA TYR A 30 11.44 2.95 -10.06
C TYR A 30 12.23 4.27 -10.01
N GLY A 31 11.64 5.32 -9.40
CA GLY A 31 12.30 6.62 -9.26
C GLY A 31 13.60 6.55 -8.48
N ALA A 32 13.61 5.78 -7.39
CA ALA A 32 14.81 5.57 -6.58
C ALA A 32 15.91 4.85 -7.35
N LEU A 33 15.60 3.76 -8.05
CA LEU A 33 16.57 3.02 -8.86
C LEU A 33 17.18 3.90 -9.96
N GLN A 34 16.37 4.73 -10.62
CA GLN A 34 16.87 5.68 -11.62
C GLN A 34 17.75 6.78 -11.00
N GLY A 35 17.38 7.27 -9.82
CA GLY A 35 18.19 8.24 -9.08
C GLY A 35 19.55 7.68 -8.69
N ILE A 36 19.57 6.46 -8.13
CA ILE A 36 20.79 5.74 -7.74
C ILE A 36 21.68 5.46 -8.96
N ALA A 37 21.10 5.03 -10.08
CA ALA A 37 21.86 4.78 -11.30
C ALA A 37 22.56 6.04 -11.85
N ARG A 38 21.97 7.23 -11.64
CA ARG A 38 22.55 8.51 -12.06
C ARG A 38 23.59 9.06 -11.08
N ASN A 39 23.39 8.83 -9.78
CA ASN A 39 24.32 9.26 -8.73
C ASN A 39 24.46 8.18 -7.64
N PRO A 40 25.41 7.24 -7.81
CA PRO A 40 25.62 6.16 -6.84
C PRO A 40 26.01 6.64 -5.44
N ASP A 41 26.68 7.80 -5.33
CA ASP A 41 27.14 8.33 -4.04
C ASP A 41 25.96 8.78 -3.16
N ALA A 42 24.82 9.12 -3.75
CA ALA A 42 23.59 9.49 -3.04
C ALA A 42 22.69 8.29 -2.69
N ALA A 43 23.14 7.05 -2.90
CA ALA A 43 22.27 5.88 -2.79
C ALA A 43 21.64 5.68 -1.42
N GLY A 44 22.39 5.94 -0.34
CA GLY A 44 21.89 5.81 1.03
C GLY A 44 20.73 6.76 1.33
N ASP A 45 20.85 8.02 0.91
CA ASP A 45 19.82 9.04 1.13
C ASP A 45 18.57 8.76 0.27
N ILE A 46 18.77 8.36 -0.99
CA ILE A 46 17.67 7.99 -1.89
C ILE A 46 16.92 6.77 -1.34
N GLN A 47 17.63 5.74 -0.89
CA GLN A 47 17.01 4.54 -0.32
C GLN A 47 16.22 4.87 0.95
N THR A 48 16.77 5.71 1.84
CA THR A 48 16.09 6.14 3.06
C THR A 48 14.78 6.87 2.75
N ASN A 49 14.82 7.82 1.83
CA ASN A 49 13.63 8.56 1.41
C ASN A 49 12.61 7.68 0.68
N MET A 50 13.07 6.74 -0.14
CA MET A 50 12.21 5.75 -0.82
C MET A 50 11.48 4.88 0.20
N ILE A 51 12.17 4.34 1.21
CA ILE A 51 11.56 3.49 2.25
C ILE A 51 10.50 4.29 3.02
N LEU A 52 10.78 5.54 3.38
CA LEU A 52 9.81 6.42 4.03
C LEU A 52 8.57 6.65 3.16
N GLY A 53 8.76 6.91 1.87
CA GLY A 53 7.66 7.03 0.91
C GLY A 53 6.83 5.75 0.78
N ILE A 54 7.49 4.59 0.73
CA ILE A 54 6.85 3.27 0.69
C ILE A 54 6.04 3.04 1.96
N ALA A 55 6.56 3.40 3.14
CA ALA A 55 5.84 3.27 4.40
C ALA A 55 4.54 4.10 4.41
N PHE A 56 4.56 5.31 3.84
CA PHE A 56 3.35 6.11 3.68
C PHE A 56 2.35 5.51 2.67
N ALA A 57 2.84 4.94 1.56
CA ALA A 57 1.99 4.24 0.60
C ALA A 57 1.35 2.99 1.24
N GLU A 58 2.12 2.21 2.00
CA GLU A 58 1.65 1.04 2.75
C GLU A 58 0.61 1.40 3.81
N ALA A 59 0.72 2.57 4.46
CA ALA A 59 -0.27 3.01 5.43
C ALA A 59 -1.70 3.05 4.83
N VAL A 60 -1.83 3.43 3.55
CA VAL A 60 -3.12 3.42 2.84
C VAL A 60 -3.63 1.98 2.65
N ALA A 61 -2.76 1.05 2.28
CA ALA A 61 -3.13 -0.36 2.13
C ALA A 61 -3.54 -0.99 3.47
N ILE A 62 -2.86 -0.62 4.56
CA ILE A 62 -3.19 -1.06 5.92
C ILE A 62 -4.58 -0.57 6.31
N TYR A 63 -4.97 0.67 6.00
CA TYR A 63 -6.33 1.13 6.27
C TYR A 63 -7.39 0.31 5.52
N CYS A 64 -7.16 -0.02 4.24
CA CYS A 64 -8.05 -0.91 3.49
C CYS A 64 -8.16 -2.29 4.13
N LEU A 65 -7.02 -2.87 4.56
CA LEU A 65 -6.96 -4.14 5.26
C LEU A 65 -7.71 -4.08 6.59
N VAL A 66 -7.51 -3.04 7.40
CA VAL A 66 -8.20 -2.86 8.67
C VAL A 66 -9.71 -2.80 8.47
N VAL A 67 -10.20 -2.04 7.49
CA VAL A 67 -11.63 -1.98 7.18
C VAL A 67 -12.17 -3.35 6.76
N ALA A 68 -11.44 -4.08 5.91
CA ALA A 68 -11.83 -5.43 5.50
C ALA A 68 -11.88 -6.40 6.69
N LEU A 69 -10.89 -6.35 7.59
CA LEU A 69 -10.85 -7.18 8.79
C LEU A 69 -12.00 -6.84 9.76
N VAL A 70 -12.30 -5.56 9.94
CA VAL A 70 -13.45 -5.10 10.74
C VAL A 70 -14.74 -5.66 10.16
N MET A 71 -14.96 -5.57 8.85
CA MET A 71 -16.17 -6.15 8.21
C MET A 71 -16.28 -7.67 8.40
N LEU A 72 -15.16 -8.39 8.39
CA LEU A 72 -15.15 -9.86 8.49
C LEU A 72 -15.33 -10.36 9.93
N PHE A 73 -14.74 -9.67 10.90
CA PHE A 73 -14.55 -10.20 12.26
C PHE A 73 -15.21 -9.36 13.35
N VAL A 74 -15.64 -8.14 13.05
CA VAL A 74 -16.33 -7.25 13.97
C VAL A 74 -17.76 -7.06 13.47
N GLY A 75 -18.66 -7.90 13.99
CA GLY A 75 -20.08 -7.93 13.65
C GLY A 75 -20.86 -8.66 14.73
#